data_AF-A0AAD5JJR5-F1
#
_entry.id   AF-A0AAD5JJR5-F1
#
_cell.length_a   1.000
_cell.length_b   1.000
_cell.length_c   1.000
_cell.angle_alpha   90.00
_cell.angle_beta   90.00
_cell.angle_gamma   90.00
#
_symmetry.space_group_name_H-M   'P 1'
#
loop_
_entity.id
_entity.type
_entity.pdbx_description
1 polymer ?
#
loop_
_entity_poly.entity_id
_entity_poly.type
_entity_poly.pdbx_seq_one_letter_code
_entity_poly.pdbx_strand_id
1 'polypeptide(L)'
;MVMSWLWNSMTPEVSDTCMFMETAKNIWDTCMQTYSRVRDAAQIYDIKTRVLATKQGNRSITEYSSILQHLWQELDHYQCIKMKCSDDAAVLKRFVEKDRIYTFLAGLNVEFDAVRVQVLGKEDLPSLNEVIGIV
;
A
#
# COMPACT_ATOMS: atom_id res chain seq x y z
N MET A 1 28.09 -19.14 1.71
CA MET A 1 27.38 -18.60 2.90
C MET A 1 26.00 -18.03 2.59
N VAL A 2 25.83 -17.17 1.58
CA VAL A 2 24.50 -16.57 1.29
C VAL A 2 23.46 -17.59 0.81
N MET A 3 23.84 -18.55 -0.05
CA MET A 3 22.90 -19.59 -0.54
C MET A 3 22.36 -20.49 0.55
N SER A 4 23.23 -20.95 1.44
CA SER A 4 22.85 -21.77 2.60
C SER A 4 21.87 -21.04 3.53
N TRP A 5 22.00 -19.71 3.66
CA TRP A 5 21.03 -18.91 4.42
C TRP A 5 19.68 -18.83 3.71
N LEU A 6 19.67 -18.68 2.38
CA LEU A 6 18.45 -18.67 1.58
C LEU A 6 17.71 -20.02 1.67
N TRP A 7 18.40 -21.15 1.50
CA TRP A 7 17.78 -22.48 1.61
C TRP A 7 17.18 -22.72 3.00
N ASN A 8 17.91 -22.36 4.05
CA ASN A 8 17.43 -22.52 5.43
C ASN A 8 16.28 -21.57 5.81
N SER A 9 16.02 -20.54 4.99
CA SER A 9 14.93 -19.59 5.20
C SER A 9 13.67 -19.92 4.38
N MET A 10 13.73 -20.96 3.54
CA MET A 10 12.64 -21.41 2.67
C MET A 10 11.94 -22.64 3.25
N THR A 11 10.71 -22.90 2.82
CA THR A 11 10.11 -24.21 3.08
C THR A 11 10.82 -25.28 2.22
N PRO A 12 10.86 -26.54 2.65
CA PRO A 12 11.58 -27.60 1.93
C PRO A 12 11.20 -27.71 0.45
N GLU A 13 9.91 -27.54 0.14
CA GLU A 13 9.37 -27.62 -1.23
C GLU A 13 9.94 -26.51 -2.12
N VAL A 14 10.13 -25.31 -1.55
CA VAL A 14 10.72 -24.17 -2.28
C VAL A 14 12.23 -24.34 -2.40
N SER A 15 12.91 -24.79 -1.33
CA SER A 15 14.37 -24.99 -1.37
C SER A 15 14.78 -26.04 -2.40
N ASP A 16 14.00 -27.11 -2.54
CA ASP A 16 14.28 -28.19 -3.49
C ASP A 16 14.26 -27.69 -4.95
N THR A 17 13.35 -26.78 -5.29
CA THR A 17 13.30 -26.16 -6.63
C THR A 17 14.51 -25.27 -6.94
N CYS A 18 15.22 -24.82 -5.90
CA CYS A 18 16.36 -23.90 -6.01
C CYS A 18 17.72 -24.54 -5.70
N MET A 19 17.76 -25.81 -5.27
CA MET A 19 18.95 -26.50 -4.77
C MET A 19 20.08 -26.58 -5.81
N PHE A 20 19.74 -26.68 -7.10
CA PHE A 20 20.70 -26.85 -8.19
C PHE A 20 21.12 -25.54 -8.88
N MET A 21 20.72 -24.38 -8.35
CA MET A 21 21.06 -23.09 -8.95
C MET A 21 22.47 -22.63 -8.57
N GLU A 22 23.22 -22.14 -9.56
CA GLU A 22 24.66 -21.84 -9.43
C GLU A 22 25.00 -20.59 -8.59
N THR A 23 24.07 -19.64 -8.45
CA THR A 23 24.32 -18.39 -7.72
C THR A 23 23.19 -18.04 -6.76
N ALA A 24 23.51 -17.40 -5.62
CA ALA A 24 22.51 -16.89 -4.68
C ALA A 24 21.56 -15.89 -5.37
N LYS A 25 22.06 -15.16 -6.38
CA LYS A 25 21.27 -14.28 -7.23
C LYS A 25 20.23 -15.07 -8.04
N ASN A 26 20.62 -16.19 -8.66
CA ASN A 26 19.67 -17.02 -9.43
C ASN A 26 18.57 -17.60 -8.53
N ILE A 27 18.92 -18.01 -7.31
CA ILE A 27 17.96 -18.46 -6.30
C ILE A 27 16.98 -17.32 -5.97
N TRP A 28 17.50 -16.13 -5.63
CA TRP A 28 16.68 -14.96 -5.32
C TRP A 28 15.77 -14.55 -6.47
N ASP A 29 16.32 -14.43 -7.69
CA ASP A 29 15.58 -14.03 -8.88
C ASP A 29 14.47 -15.03 -9.22
N THR A 30 14.73 -16.34 -9.05
CA THR A 30 13.72 -17.38 -9.29
C THR A 30 12.62 -17.36 -8.23
N CYS A 31 12.98 -17.26 -6.94
CA CYS A 31 11.98 -17.13 -5.88
C CYS A 31 11.12 -15.87 -6.07
N MET A 32 11.74 -14.76 -6.47
CA MET A 32 11.05 -13.53 -6.80
C MET A 32 10.12 -13.72 -8.00
N GLN A 33 10.55 -14.38 -9.08
CA GLN A 33 9.68 -14.60 -10.25
C GLN A 33 8.52 -15.56 -9.95
N THR A 34 8.75 -16.61 -9.18
CA THR A 34 7.77 -17.67 -8.95
C THR A 34 6.75 -17.31 -7.87
N TYR A 35 7.19 -16.64 -6.80
CA TYR A 35 6.38 -16.45 -5.60
C TYR A 35 6.07 -14.98 -5.28
N SER A 36 6.73 -14.02 -5.92
CA SER A 36 6.41 -12.62 -5.70
C SER A 36 5.07 -12.28 -6.32
N ARG A 37 4.19 -11.68 -5.52
CA ARG A 37 2.96 -11.05 -5.98
C ARG A 37 3.18 -9.58 -6.36
N VAL A 38 4.43 -9.11 -6.39
CA VAL A 38 4.75 -7.74 -6.82
C VAL A 38 4.28 -7.55 -8.26
N ARG A 39 3.45 -6.52 -8.50
CA ARG A 39 2.74 -6.25 -9.76
C ARG A 39 1.67 -7.27 -10.16
N ASP A 40 1.23 -8.14 -9.24
CA ASP A 40 0.05 -8.97 -9.45
C ASP A 40 -1.19 -8.06 -9.55
N ALA A 41 -1.75 -7.98 -10.75
CA ALA A 41 -2.91 -7.15 -11.04
C ALA A 41 -4.15 -7.59 -10.23
N ALA A 42 -4.29 -8.88 -9.93
CA ALA A 42 -5.39 -9.40 -9.12
C ALA A 42 -5.25 -8.97 -7.66
N GLN A 43 -4.04 -9.05 -7.10
CA GLN A 43 -3.75 -8.57 -5.74
C GLN A 43 -3.97 -7.05 -5.61
N ILE A 44 -3.50 -6.27 -6.59
CA ILE A 44 -3.72 -4.82 -6.64
C ILE A 44 -5.23 -4.51 -6.71
N TYR A 45 -5.97 -5.24 -7.53
CA TYR A 45 -7.42 -5.09 -7.65
C TYR A 45 -8.13 -5.41 -6.33
N ASP A 46 -7.79 -6.53 -5.68
CA ASP A 46 -8.36 -6.92 -4.39
C ASP A 46 -8.14 -5.84 -3.33
N ILE A 47 -6.91 -5.35 -3.19
CA ILE A 47 -6.57 -4.30 -2.23
C ILE A 47 -7.35 -3.02 -2.55
N LYS A 48 -7.44 -2.61 -3.82
CA LYS A 48 -8.23 -1.43 -4.21
C LYS A 48 -9.71 -1.59 -3.85
N THR A 49 -10.29 -2.77 -4.10
CA THR A 49 -11.67 -3.08 -3.73
C THR A 49 -11.86 -2.99 -2.21
N ARG A 50 -10.93 -3.56 -1.42
CA ARG A 50 -10.94 -3.48 0.05
C ARG A 50 -10.84 -2.04 0.55
N VAL A 51 -9.97 -1.22 -0.05
CA VAL A 51 -9.85 0.22 0.27
C VAL A 51 -11.19 0.93 0.06
N LEU A 52 -11.84 0.74 -1.08
CA LEU A 52 -13.13 1.39 -1.39
C LEU A 52 -14.29 0.90 -0.51
N ALA A 53 -14.27 -0.37 -0.13
CA ALA A 53 -15.25 -0.97 0.76
C ALA A 53 -15.07 -0.60 2.23
N THR A 54 -13.89 -0.09 2.62
CA THR A 54 -13.60 0.27 4.01
C THR A 54 -14.37 1.53 4.38
N LYS A 55 -15.26 1.40 5.39
CA LYS A 55 -16.02 2.50 6.00
C LYS A 55 -15.71 2.57 7.49
N GLN A 56 -15.83 3.77 8.07
CA GLN A 56 -15.65 3.99 9.50
C GLN A 56 -16.59 3.07 10.30
N GLY A 57 -17.90 3.19 10.08
CA GLY A 57 -18.91 2.38 10.75
C GLY A 57 -18.81 2.58 12.27
N ASN A 58 -18.72 1.48 13.02
CA ASN A 58 -18.64 1.52 14.48
C ASN A 58 -17.21 1.69 15.03
N ARG A 59 -16.22 1.91 14.16
CA ARG A 59 -14.81 2.05 14.57
C ARG A 59 -14.51 3.50 14.96
N SER A 60 -13.53 3.67 15.84
CA SER A 60 -12.94 4.98 16.08
C SER A 60 -12.20 5.49 14.83
N ILE A 61 -11.95 6.80 14.78
CA ILE A 61 -11.20 7.44 13.69
C ILE A 61 -9.77 6.90 13.59
N THR A 62 -9.14 6.65 14.73
CA THR A 62 -7.79 6.08 14.80
C THR A 62 -7.74 4.66 14.23
N GLU A 63 -8.71 3.82 14.55
CA GLU A 63 -8.78 2.46 14.01
C GLU A 63 -9.07 2.47 12.50
N TYR A 64 -10.02 3.29 12.07
CA TYR A 64 -10.38 3.43 10.66
C TYR A 64 -9.19 3.94 9.82
N SER A 65 -8.52 5.00 10.26
CA SER A 65 -7.34 5.54 9.58
C SER A 65 -6.18 4.53 9.55
N SER A 66 -5.95 3.78 10.64
CA SER A 66 -4.91 2.75 10.69
C SER A 66 -5.15 1.62 9.69
N ILE A 67 -6.41 1.17 9.53
CA ILE A 67 -6.78 0.15 8.55
C ILE A 67 -6.49 0.64 7.12
N LEU A 68 -6.89 1.87 6.80
CA LEU A 68 -6.62 2.44 5.48
C LEU A 68 -5.13 2.63 5.22
N GLN A 69 -4.37 3.11 6.21
CA GLN A 69 -2.91 3.25 6.11
C GLN A 69 -2.24 1.91 5.81
N HIS A 70 -2.63 0.83 6.51
CA HIS A 70 -2.12 -0.50 6.23
C HIS A 70 -2.44 -0.95 4.80
N LEU A 71 -3.69 -0.78 4.34
CA LEU A 71 -4.09 -1.15 2.98
C LEU A 71 -3.32 -0.36 1.91
N TRP A 72 -3.09 0.94 2.14
CA TRP A 72 -2.31 1.77 1.22
C TRP A 72 -0.84 1.41 1.21
N GLN A 73 -0.24 1.06 2.35
CA GLN A 73 1.13 0.54 2.40
C GLN A 73 1.26 -0.78 1.64
N GLU A 74 0.27 -1.67 1.78
CA GLU A 74 0.19 -2.92 1.02
C GLU A 74 0.07 -2.63 -0.49
N LEU A 75 -0.78 -1.67 -0.88
CA LEU A 75 -0.94 -1.26 -2.27
C LEU A 75 0.36 -0.68 -2.86
N ASP A 76 1.05 0.19 -2.11
CA ASP A 76 2.31 0.81 -2.54
C ASP A 76 3.38 -0.25 -2.78
N HIS A 77 3.45 -1.26 -1.92
CA HIS A 77 4.36 -2.39 -2.06
C HIS A 77 4.13 -3.14 -3.38
N TYR A 78 2.87 -3.46 -3.69
CA TYR A 78 2.55 -4.23 -4.89
C TYR A 78 2.61 -3.42 -6.19
N GLN A 79 2.31 -2.12 -6.15
CA GLN A 79 2.38 -1.26 -7.34
C GLN A 79 3.84 -1.01 -7.80
N CYS A 80 4.80 -0.98 -6.88
CA CYS A 80 6.23 -0.90 -7.18
C CYS A 80 6.55 0.14 -8.29
N ILE A 81 6.09 1.37 -8.07
CA ILE A 81 6.22 2.47 -9.03
C ILE A 81 7.68 2.92 -9.04
N LYS A 82 8.38 2.66 -10.15
CA LYS A 82 9.77 3.11 -10.34
C LYS A 82 9.79 4.53 -10.87
N MET A 83 10.04 5.49 -9.99
CA MET A 83 10.24 6.90 -10.35
C MET A 83 11.66 7.11 -10.86
N LYS A 84 11.80 7.85 -11.97
CA LYS A 84 13.10 8.19 -12.58
C LYS A 84 13.54 9.63 -12.30
N CYS A 85 12.62 10.49 -11.89
CA CYS A 85 12.81 11.92 -11.66
C CYS A 85 12.25 12.29 -10.28
N SER A 86 12.97 13.14 -9.54
CA SER A 86 12.56 13.62 -8.21
C SER A 86 11.33 14.54 -8.28
N ASP A 87 11.22 15.33 -9.34
CA ASP A 87 10.12 16.29 -9.48
C ASP A 87 8.81 15.55 -9.78
N ASP A 88 8.85 14.58 -10.71
CA ASP A 88 7.72 13.70 -10.99
C ASP A 88 7.31 12.86 -9.77
N ALA A 89 8.29 12.46 -8.94
CA ALA A 89 8.04 11.75 -7.69
C ALA A 89 7.23 12.60 -6.70
N ALA A 90 7.59 13.88 -6.57
CA ALA A 90 6.87 14.81 -5.71
C ALA A 90 5.44 15.07 -6.23
N VAL A 91 5.27 15.21 -7.55
CA VAL A 91 3.96 15.38 -8.18
C VAL A 91 3.08 14.15 -7.95
N LEU A 92 3.61 12.94 -8.19
CA LEU A 92 2.86 11.71 -7.97
C LEU A 92 2.50 11.51 -6.50
N LYS A 93 3.42 11.81 -5.57
CA LYS A 93 3.14 11.72 -4.13
C LYS A 93 1.96 12.62 -3.74
N ARG A 94 1.91 13.86 -4.23
CA ARG A 94 0.78 14.77 -4.00
C ARG A 94 -0.51 14.24 -4.61
N PHE A 95 -0.46 13.68 -5.81
CA PHE A 95 -1.61 13.07 -6.46
C PHE A 95 -2.18 11.89 -5.65
N VAL A 96 -1.30 10.99 -5.20
CA VAL A 96 -1.67 9.83 -4.37
C VAL A 96 -2.23 10.27 -3.02
N GLU A 97 -1.59 11.24 -2.36
CA GLU A 97 -2.07 11.74 -1.07
C GLU A 97 -3.46 12.37 -1.18
N LYS A 98 -3.70 13.14 -2.25
CA LYS A 98 -5.02 13.70 -2.56
C LYS A 98 -6.10 12.63 -2.73
N ASP A 99 -5.81 11.56 -3.47
CA ASP A 99 -6.74 10.43 -3.65
C ASP A 99 -7.03 9.71 -2.32
N ARG A 100 -6.03 9.56 -1.45
CA ARG A 100 -6.18 8.98 -0.11
C ARG A 100 -7.06 9.84 0.80
N ILE A 101 -6.91 11.16 0.75
CA ILE A 101 -7.77 12.10 1.49
C ILE A 101 -9.22 11.93 1.04
N TYR A 102 -9.48 11.86 -0.27
CA TYR A 102 -10.83 11.67 -0.79
C TYR A 102 -11.44 10.34 -0.36
N THR A 103 -10.66 9.27 -0.45
CA THR A 103 -11.07 7.94 -0.01
C THR A 103 -11.39 7.92 1.49
N PHE A 104 -10.51 8.51 2.32
CA PHE A 104 -10.70 8.63 3.76
C PHE A 104 -12.01 9.35 4.09
N LEU A 105 -12.21 10.55 3.53
CA LEU A 105 -13.40 11.37 3.75
C LEU A 105 -14.70 10.69 3.28
N ALA A 106 -14.65 9.96 2.15
CA ALA A 106 -15.80 9.25 1.59
C ALA A 106 -16.21 8.01 2.41
N GLY A 107 -15.34 7.52 3.29
CA GLY A 107 -15.64 6.41 4.20
C GLY A 107 -16.02 6.82 5.61
N LEU A 108 -15.90 8.11 5.97
CA LEU A 108 -16.35 8.63 7.26
C LEU A 108 -17.88 8.59 7.41
N ASN A 109 -18.33 8.45 8.65
CA ASN A 109 -19.73 8.54 9.02
C ASN A 109 -20.31 9.96 8.74
N VAL A 110 -21.64 10.05 8.70
CA VAL A 110 -22.38 11.29 8.41
C VAL A 110 -22.17 12.39 9.45
N GLU A 111 -21.78 12.02 10.67
CA GLU A 111 -21.47 12.97 11.75
C GLU A 111 -20.28 13.89 11.43
N PHE A 112 -19.42 13.48 10.49
CA PHE A 112 -18.26 14.27 10.03
C PHE A 112 -18.52 15.05 8.73
N ASP A 113 -19.78 15.18 8.30
CA ASP A 113 -20.13 15.93 7.08
C ASP A 113 -19.64 17.37 7.10
N ALA A 114 -19.71 18.04 8.26
CA ALA A 114 -19.19 19.41 8.43
C ALA A 114 -17.68 19.49 8.19
N VAL A 115 -16.91 18.53 8.74
CA VAL A 115 -15.46 18.42 8.52
C VAL A 115 -15.16 18.15 7.05
N ARG A 116 -15.94 17.28 6.40
CA ARG A 116 -15.79 16.99 4.97
C ARG A 116 -15.95 18.26 4.12
N VAL A 117 -16.99 19.06 4.37
CA VAL A 117 -17.20 20.33 3.67
C VAL A 117 -16.06 21.31 3.94
N GLN A 118 -15.63 21.43 5.19
CA GLN A 118 -14.53 22.33 5.57
C GLN A 118 -13.22 21.96 4.86
N VAL A 119 -12.87 20.67 4.81
CA VAL A 119 -11.63 20.21 4.16
C VAL A 119 -11.70 20.39 2.65
N LEU A 120 -12.82 20.01 2.02
CA LEU A 120 -13.00 20.11 0.56
C LEU A 120 -13.17 21.55 0.05
N GLY A 121 -13.55 22.48 0.93
CA GLY A 121 -13.68 23.91 0.59
C GLY A 121 -12.37 24.69 0.62
N LYS A 122 -11.24 24.09 1.03
CA LYS A 122 -9.93 24.75 1.04
C LYS A 122 -9.35 24.83 -0.38
N GLU A 123 -8.67 25.93 -0.68
CA GLU A 123 -7.96 26.12 -1.96
C GLU A 123 -6.86 25.06 -2.13
N ASP A 124 -6.06 24.86 -1.09
CA ASP A 124 -5.09 23.78 -0.98
C ASP A 124 -5.55 22.75 0.06
N LEU A 125 -5.52 21.48 -0.34
CA LEU A 125 -5.85 20.39 0.58
C LEU A 125 -4.74 20.22 1.63
N PRO A 126 -5.11 20.12 2.92
CA PRO A 126 -4.16 19.78 3.97
C PRO A 126 -3.64 18.35 3.79
N SER A 127 -2.54 18.01 4.47
CA SER A 127 -2.00 16.64 4.48
C SER A 127 -2.99 15.64 5.08
N LEU A 128 -2.84 14.36 4.75
CA LEU A 128 -3.72 13.32 5.28
C LEU A 128 -3.71 13.28 6.83
N ASN A 129 -2.54 13.49 7.44
CA ASN A 129 -2.42 13.50 8.90
C ASN A 129 -3.14 14.69 9.54
N GLU A 130 -3.09 15.87 8.91
CA GLU A 130 -3.85 17.02 9.36
C GLU A 130 -5.35 16.79 9.21
N VAL A 131 -5.81 16.18 8.12
CA VAL A 131 -7.23 15.79 7.95
C VAL A 131 -7.66 14.84 9.07
N ILE A 132 -6.87 13.81 9.36
CA ILE A 132 -7.15 12.87 10.46
C ILE A 132 -7.22 13.59 11.81
N GLY A 133 -6.38 14.60 12.04
CA GLY A 133 -6.38 15.36 13.30
C GLY A 133 -7.51 16.39 13.44
N ILE A 134 -8.18 16.77 12.34
CA ILE A 134 -9.35 17.67 12.36
C ILE A 134 -10.64 16.90 12.69
N VAL A 135 -10.70 15.62 12.28
CA VAL A 135 -11.81 14.69 12.54
C VAL A 135 -11.77 14.21 13.99
#